data_AF-A0A955WLC3-F1
#
_entry.id   AF-A0A955WLC3-F1
#
_cell.length_a   1.000
_cell.length_b   1.000
_cell.length_c   1.000
_cell.angle_alpha   90.00
_cell.angle_beta   90.00
_cell.angle_gamma   90.00
#
_symmetry.space_group_name_H-M   'P 1'
#
loop_
_entity.id
_entity.type
_entity.pdbx_description
1 polymer ?
#
loop_
_entity_poly.entity_id
_entity_poly.type
_entity_poly.pdbx_seq_one_letter_code
_entity_poly.pdbx_strand_id
1 'polypeptide(L)'
;MSPAVDPLEVWRMGHQAFFALTQGLVVHAHLASEAIEAADWPAARRWLHQSISLLTASTAAMRLATAFEAEAYAEVVRPSMHAPALPIDLSGMLSTDHRAFLSALEP
;
A
#
# COMPACT_ATOMS: atom_id res chain seq x y z
N MET A 1 3.60 -1.42 -31.64
CA MET A 1 2.61 -1.74 -30.60
C MET A 1 3.39 -2.13 -29.36
N SER A 2 3.28 -1.39 -28.26
CA SER A 2 3.72 -1.91 -26.96
C SER A 2 2.96 -3.21 -26.68
N PRO A 3 3.58 -4.21 -26.03
CA PRO A 3 2.85 -5.41 -25.62
C PRO A 3 1.62 -4.97 -24.81
N ALA A 4 0.48 -5.58 -25.09
CA ALA A 4 -0.72 -5.37 -24.29
C ALA A 4 -0.40 -5.82 -22.87
N VAL A 5 -0.53 -4.90 -21.92
CA VAL A 5 -0.23 -5.12 -20.51
C VAL A 5 -1.42 -5.86 -19.89
N ASP A 6 -1.18 -6.94 -19.14
CA ASP A 6 -2.25 -7.64 -18.42
C ASP A 6 -2.75 -6.76 -17.25
N PRO A 7 -4.03 -6.31 -17.28
CA PRO A 7 -4.59 -5.47 -16.22
C PRO A 7 -4.53 -6.14 -14.84
N LEU A 8 -4.72 -7.46 -14.77
CA LEU A 8 -4.70 -8.20 -13.51
C LEU A 8 -3.28 -8.30 -12.95
N GLU A 9 -2.27 -8.49 -13.81
CA GLU A 9 -0.87 -8.52 -13.40
C GLU A 9 -0.44 -7.15 -12.85
N VAL A 10 -0.73 -6.06 -13.56
CA VAL A 10 -0.41 -4.70 -13.12
C VAL A 10 -1.13 -4.34 -11.82
N TRP A 11 -2.41 -4.69 -11.71
CA TRP A 11 -3.17 -4.51 -10.48
C TRP A 11 -2.50 -5.24 -9.31
N ARG A 12 -2.12 -6.51 -9.48
CA ARG A 12 -1.43 -7.31 -8.45
C ARG A 12 -0.08 -6.70 -8.07
N MET A 13 0.75 -6.34 -9.04
CA MET A 13 2.06 -5.75 -8.80
C MET A 13 1.97 -4.45 -8.02
N GLY A 14 1.06 -3.55 -8.41
CA GLY A 14 0.86 -2.29 -7.69
C GLY A 14 0.37 -2.50 -6.26
N HIS A 15 -0.53 -3.45 -6.01
CA HIS A 15 -0.98 -3.80 -4.65
C HIS A 15 0.11 -4.46 -3.81
N GLN A 16 0.89 -5.38 -4.38
CA GLN A 16 2.01 -6.01 -3.69
C GLN A 16 3.07 -4.98 -3.27
N ALA A 17 3.41 -4.06 -4.18
CA ALA A 17 4.33 -2.96 -3.86
C ALA A 17 3.75 -2.07 -2.75
N PHE A 18 2.46 -1.71 -2.83
CA PHE A 18 1.80 -0.92 -1.80
C PHE A 18 1.83 -1.62 -0.43
N PHE A 19 1.54 -2.93 -0.35
CA PHE A 19 1.58 -3.66 0.91
C PHE A 19 2.98 -3.68 1.53
N ALA A 20 4.03 -3.92 0.74
CA ALA A 20 5.40 -3.87 1.24
C ALA A 20 5.79 -2.46 1.76
N LEU A 21 5.34 -1.41 1.08
CA LEU A 21 5.58 -0.02 1.51
C LEU A 21 4.80 0.33 2.79
N THR A 22 3.57 -0.17 2.95
CA THR A 22 2.79 -0.01 4.18
C THR A 22 3.45 -0.70 5.37
N GLN A 23 4.04 -1.88 5.19
CA GLN A 23 4.81 -2.54 6.25
C GLN A 23 6.02 -1.70 6.69
N GLY A 24 6.74 -1.10 5.74
CA GLY A 24 7.81 -0.15 6.04
C GLY A 24 7.33 1.08 6.80
N LEU A 25 6.13 1.59 6.47
CA LEU A 25 5.51 2.70 7.20
C LEU A 25 5.19 2.35 8.66
N VAL A 26 4.68 1.15 8.93
CA VAL A 26 4.44 0.66 10.30
C VAL A 26 5.76 0.67 11.09
N VAL A 27 6.83 0.11 10.52
CA VAL A 27 8.14 0.05 11.18
C VAL A 27 8.68 1.45 11.44
N HIS A 28 8.65 2.35 10.47
CA HIS A 28 9.14 3.71 10.66
C HIS A 28 8.29 4.52 11.65
N ALA A 29 6.98 4.28 11.73
CA ALA A 29 6.12 4.92 12.73
C ALA A 29 6.53 4.51 14.15
N HIS A 30 6.73 3.21 14.39
CA HIS A 30 7.23 2.72 15.68
C HIS A 30 8.61 3.30 16.03
N LEU A 31 9.56 3.25 15.08
CA LEU A 31 10.91 3.78 15.31
C LEU A 31 10.93 5.30 15.55
N ALA A 32 10.03 6.04 14.90
CA ALA A 32 9.86 7.47 15.16
C ALA A 32 9.31 7.70 16.57
N SER A 33 8.31 6.93 17.01
CA SER A 33 7.74 7.02 18.37
C SER A 33 8.79 6.74 19.44
N GLU A 34 9.54 5.63 19.31
CA GLU A 34 10.61 5.28 20.24
C GLU A 34 11.69 6.38 20.34
N ALA A 35 12.07 6.97 19.20
CA ALA A 35 13.03 8.07 19.17
C ALA A 35 12.49 9.35 19.83
N ILE A 36 11.19 9.65 19.67
CA ILE A 36 10.53 10.78 20.33
C ILE A 36 10.50 10.57 21.85
N GLU A 37 10.13 9.38 22.31
CA GLU A 37 10.11 9.01 23.73
C GLU A 37 11.50 9.10 24.38
N ALA A 38 12.54 8.71 23.63
CA ALA A 38 13.93 8.83 24.06
C ALA A 38 14.52 10.24 23.92
N ALA A 39 13.76 11.21 23.41
CA ALA A 39 14.23 12.56 23.05
C ALA A 39 15.42 12.57 22.05
N ASP A 40 15.56 11.52 21.23
CA ASP A 40 16.51 11.46 20.11
C ASP A 40 15.89 12.13 18.87
N TRP A 41 15.87 13.47 18.88
CA TRP A 41 15.31 14.28 17.80
C TRP A 41 15.94 14.03 16.41
N PRO A 42 17.28 13.83 16.29
CA PRO A 42 17.87 13.44 15.01
C PRO A 42 17.31 12.13 14.46
N ALA A 43 17.18 11.08 15.28
CA ALA A 43 16.60 9.81 14.85
C ALA A 43 15.12 9.95 14.50
N ALA A 44 14.32 10.63 15.34
CA ALA A 44 12.91 10.89 15.08
C ALA A 44 12.71 11.59 13.73
N ARG A 45 13.47 12.65 13.46
CA ARG A 45 13.41 13.38 12.18
C ARG A 45 13.76 12.48 10.99
N ARG A 46 14.77 11.63 11.14
CA ARG A 46 15.18 10.69 10.08
C ARG A 46 14.04 9.72 9.73
N TRP A 47 13.44 9.07 10.73
CA TRP A 47 12.37 8.10 10.51
C TRP A 47 11.12 8.74 9.91
N LEU A 48 10.75 9.94 10.38
CA LEU A 48 9.65 10.71 9.79
C LEU A 48 9.90 11.07 8.31
N HIS A 49 11.11 11.50 7.95
CA HIS A 49 11.44 11.74 6.54
C HIS A 49 11.37 10.48 5.68
N GLN A 50 11.83 9.34 6.20
CA GLN A 50 11.71 8.08 5.48
C GLN A 50 10.25 7.66 5.31
N SER A 51 9.38 7.90 6.30
CA SER A 51 7.94 7.69 6.16
C SER A 51 7.33 8.54 5.04
N ILE A 52 7.74 9.80 4.86
CA ILE A 52 7.28 10.64 3.74
C ILE A 52 7.66 10.01 2.39
N SER A 53 8.90 9.52 2.26
CA SER A 53 9.33 8.83 1.03
C SER A 53 8.51 7.57 0.75
N LEU A 54 8.21 6.77 1.79
CA LEU A 54 7.38 5.59 1.63
C LEU A 54 5.93 5.93 1.26
N LEU A 55 5.32 6.96 1.86
CA LEU A 55 3.98 7.45 1.48
C LEU A 55 3.92 7.89 0.01
N THR A 56 4.98 8.57 -0.45
CA THR A 56 5.10 9.00 -1.85
C THR A 56 5.19 7.79 -2.77
N ALA A 57 5.99 6.79 -2.40
CA ALA A 57 6.09 5.53 -3.14
C ALA A 57 4.75 4.76 -3.13
N SER A 58 4.01 4.76 -2.03
CA SER A 58 2.69 4.12 -1.94
C SER A 58 1.70 4.74 -2.92
N THR A 59 1.75 6.06 -3.09
CA THR A 59 0.95 6.75 -4.12
C THR A 59 1.33 6.29 -5.52
N ALA A 60 2.63 6.16 -5.82
CA ALA A 60 3.09 5.66 -7.12
C ALA A 60 2.67 4.19 -7.36
N ALA A 61 2.74 3.34 -6.33
CA ALA A 61 2.29 1.95 -6.40
C ALA A 61 0.79 1.84 -6.72
N MET A 62 -0.05 2.71 -6.14
CA MET A 62 -1.48 2.74 -6.45
C MET A 62 -1.77 3.30 -7.85
N ARG A 63 -0.98 4.26 -8.34
CA ARG A 63 -1.06 4.70 -9.74
C ARG A 63 -0.67 3.59 -10.71
N LEU A 64 0.34 2.80 -10.36
CA LEU A 64 0.71 1.60 -11.11
C LEU A 64 -0.45 0.61 -11.12
N ALA A 65 -1.10 0.36 -9.97
CA ALA A 65 -2.21 -0.57 -9.84
C ALA A 65 -3.45 -0.22 -10.69
N THR A 66 -3.47 0.97 -11.30
CA THR A 66 -4.52 1.45 -12.20
C THR A 66 -3.98 1.83 -13.57
N ALA A 67 -2.77 1.38 -13.95
CA ALA A 67 -2.14 1.70 -15.23
C ALA A 67 -2.69 0.83 -16.38
N PHE A 68 -4.01 0.86 -16.55
CA PHE A 68 -4.79 0.19 -17.59
C PHE A 68 -6.13 0.94 -17.77
N GLU A 69 -6.86 0.63 -18.84
CA GLU A 69 -8.15 1.27 -19.14
C GLU A 69 -9.20 0.99 -18.05
N ALA A 70 -10.08 1.96 -17.79
CA ALA A 70 -11.06 1.87 -16.71
C ALA A 70 -12.02 0.68 -16.90
N GLU A 71 -12.38 0.34 -18.14
CA GLU A 71 -13.22 -0.80 -18.50
C GLU A 71 -12.58 -2.12 -18.07
N ALA A 72 -11.26 -2.24 -18.19
CA ALA A 72 -10.53 -3.43 -17.77
C ALA A 72 -10.62 -3.67 -16.25
N TYR A 73 -10.80 -2.61 -15.45
CA TYR A 73 -11.09 -2.78 -14.03
C TYR A 73 -12.42 -3.51 -13.82
N ALA A 74 -13.48 -3.07 -14.49
CA ALA A 74 -14.83 -3.61 -14.32
C ALA A 74 -14.98 -5.02 -14.90
N GLU A 75 -14.30 -5.30 -16.02
CA GLU A 75 -14.47 -6.53 -16.79
C GLU A 75 -13.47 -7.64 -16.40
N VAL A 76 -12.27 -7.28 -15.93
CA VAL A 76 -11.19 -8.24 -15.66
C VAL A 76 -10.81 -8.26 -14.18
N VAL A 77 -10.43 -7.10 -13.63
CA VAL A 77 -9.87 -7.03 -12.28
C VAL A 77 -10.93 -7.29 -11.21
N ARG A 78 -12.03 -6.52 -11.22
CA ARG A 78 -13.07 -6.59 -10.20
C ARG A 78 -13.75 -7.97 -10.12
N PRO A 79 -14.07 -8.64 -11.24
CA PRO A 79 -14.59 -10.02 -11.22
C PRO A 79 -13.64 -11.03 -10.57
N SER A 80 -12.32 -10.81 -10.66
CA SER A 80 -11.34 -11.69 -10.01
C SER A 80 -11.32 -11.61 -8.47
N MET A 81 -11.97 -10.59 -7.90
CA MET A 81 -11.96 -10.27 -6.47
C MET A 81 -13.21 -10.75 -5.70
N HIS A 82 -14.17 -11.40 -6.37
CA HIS A 82 -15.41 -11.89 -5.76
C HIS A 82 -15.86 -13.22 -6.39
N ALA A 83 -17.02 -13.75 -5.96
CA ALA A 83 -17.56 -14.98 -6.51
C ALA A 83 -17.83 -14.86 -8.03
N PRO A 84 -17.52 -15.89 -8.85
CA PRO A 84 -17.09 -17.23 -8.47
C PRO A 84 -15.56 -17.40 -8.31
N ALA A 85 -14.75 -16.38 -8.60
CA ALA A 85 -13.29 -16.49 -8.56
C ALA A 85 -12.75 -16.67 -7.13
N LEU A 86 -13.41 -16.04 -6.16
CA LEU A 86 -13.09 -16.14 -4.73
C LEU A 86 -14.36 -16.33 -3.89
N PRO A 87 -14.29 -17.06 -2.76
CA PRO A 87 -15.44 -17.25 -1.87
C PRO A 87 -15.73 -16.02 -0.99
N ILE A 88 -14.97 -14.94 -1.13
CA ILE A 88 -15.07 -13.70 -0.35
C ILE A 88 -14.99 -12.49 -1.28
N ASP A 89 -15.58 -11.38 -0.85
CA ASP A 89 -15.42 -10.08 -1.52
C ASP A 89 -14.16 -9.39 -1.01
N LEU A 90 -13.12 -9.35 -1.83
CA LEU A 90 -11.90 -8.63 -1.47
C LEU A 90 -12.12 -7.11 -1.50
N SER A 91 -11.61 -6.46 -0.47
CA SER A 91 -11.62 -5.01 -0.30
C SER A 91 -10.30 -4.55 0.33
N GLY A 92 -9.86 -3.34 0.01
CA GLY A 92 -8.70 -2.71 0.65
C GLY A 92 -8.85 -2.59 2.18
N MET A 93 -10.09 -2.59 2.70
CA MET A 93 -10.37 -2.60 4.14
C MET A 93 -9.92 -3.88 4.85
N LEU A 94 -9.70 -4.97 4.10
CA LEU A 94 -9.21 -6.24 4.66
C LEU A 94 -7.68 -6.24 4.89
N SER A 95 -6.96 -5.20 4.45
CA SER A 95 -5.51 -5.09 4.66
C SER A 95 -5.18 -4.92 6.14
N THR A 96 -4.59 -5.96 6.74
CA THR A 96 -4.19 -5.95 8.16
C THR A 96 -3.08 -4.95 8.42
N ASP A 97 -2.10 -4.83 7.52
CA ASP A 97 -0.98 -3.90 7.68
C ASP A 97 -1.41 -2.44 7.60
N HIS A 98 -2.39 -2.13 6.73
CA HIS A 98 -2.96 -0.79 6.67
C HIS A 98 -3.69 -0.42 7.97
N ARG A 99 -4.44 -1.36 8.55
CA ARG A 99 -5.06 -1.15 9.87
C ARG A 99 -4.02 -0.98 10.97
N ALA A 100 -2.97 -1.81 10.98
CA ALA A 100 -1.88 -1.70 11.94
C ALA A 100 -1.18 -0.34 11.84
N PHE A 101 -0.94 0.16 10.63
CA PHE A 101 -0.39 1.50 10.43
C PHE A 101 -1.29 2.59 11.00
N LEU A 102 -2.59 2.55 10.72
CA LEU A 102 -3.53 3.54 11.28
C LEU A 102 -3.55 3.50 12.81
N SER A 103 -3.58 2.30 13.42
CA SER A 103 -3.51 2.14 14.87
C SER A 103 -2.19 2.63 15.47
N ALA A 104 -1.06 2.49 14.77
CA ALA A 104 0.23 3.02 15.23
C ALA A 104 0.32 4.56 15.21
N LEU A 105 -0.66 5.24 14.60
CA LEU A 105 -0.77 6.70 14.60
C LEU A 105 -1.77 7.22 15.62
N GLU A 106 -2.55 6.33 16.26
CA GLU A 106 -3.47 6.73 17.31
C GLU A 106 -2.70 7.04 18.60
N PRO A 107 -3.07 8.12 19.32
CA PRO A 107 -2.38 8.57 20.54
C PRO A 107 -2.60 7.66 21.76
#